data_AF-A0A972W0P5-F1
#
_entry.id   AF-A0A972W0P5-F1
#
_cell.length_a   1.000
_cell.length_b   1.000
_cell.length_c   1.000
_cell.angle_alpha   90.00
_cell.angle_beta   90.00
_cell.angle_gamma   90.00
#
_symmetry.space_group_name_H-M   'P 1'
#
loop_
_entity.id
_entity.type
_entity.pdbx_description
1 polymer ?
#
loop_
_entity_poly.entity_id
_entity_poly.type
_entity_poly.pdbx_seq_one_letter_code
_entity_poly.pdbx_strand_id
1 'polypeptide(L)'
;HFFIFSDDIDWCKNNFNFLFNKTIVDHNHKGFKFSNYLYLMMCCKHFIIPNSSFGWWAAWLSKNTRKIIIAPKIWFKGHAENLTLDLIPSNWVRL
;
A
#
# COMPACT_ATOMS: atom_id res chain seq x y z
N HIS A 1 -0.89 8.78 12.25
CA HIS A 1 -0.53 7.38 12.51
C HIS A 1 -0.37 6.66 11.19
N PHE A 2 0.79 6.08 10.92
CA PHE A 2 1.08 5.27 9.74
C PHE A 2 1.08 3.79 10.09
N PHE A 3 0.44 2.96 9.28
CA PHE A 3 0.61 1.51 9.34
C PHE A 3 1.52 1.09 8.20
N ILE A 4 2.64 0.44 8.54
CA ILE A 4 3.66 0.03 7.58
C ILE A 4 3.58 -1.49 7.46
N PHE A 5 3.29 -1.95 6.25
CA PHE A 5 3.25 -3.36 5.87
C PHE A 5 4.41 -3.62 4.92
N SER A 6 5.18 -4.67 5.19
CA SER A 6 6.35 -5.04 4.39
C SER A 6 6.63 -6.52 4.53
N ASP A 7 7.26 -7.10 3.51
CA ASP A 7 7.88 -8.43 3.59
C ASP A 7 9.25 -8.37 4.30
N ASP A 8 9.84 -7.17 4.41
CA ASP A 8 11.07 -6.90 5.16
C ASP A 8 10.77 -5.97 6.34
N ILE A 9 10.36 -6.59 7.45
CA ILE A 9 9.97 -5.90 8.69
C ILE A 9 11.17 -5.27 9.40
N ASP A 10 12.32 -5.94 9.39
CA ASP A 10 13.50 -5.46 10.11
C ASP A 10 14.15 -4.28 9.41
N TRP A 11 14.17 -4.26 8.08
CA TRP A 11 14.56 -3.06 7.33
C TRP A 11 13.64 -1.89 7.68
N CYS A 12 12.32 -2.11 7.80
CA CYS A 12 11.38 -1.06 8.18
C CYS A 12 11.67 -0.49 9.57
N LYS A 13 11.95 -1.35 10.56
CA LYS A 13 12.30 -0.92 11.93
C LYS A 13 13.55 -0.04 11.95
N ASN A 14 14.55 -0.39 11.14
CA ASN A 14 15.83 0.32 11.10
C ASN A 14 15.78 1.62 10.29
N ASN A 15 14.93 1.71 9.26
CA ASN A 15 14.94 2.83 8.32
C ASN A 15 13.80 3.84 8.54
N PHE A 16 12.68 3.46 9.17
CA PHE A 16 11.56 4.39 9.43
C PHE A 16 11.62 5.09 10.79
N ASN A 17 12.79 5.17 11.42
CA ASN A 17 12.95 5.82 12.73
C ASN A 17 12.53 7.30 12.74
N PHE A 18 12.61 7.98 11.59
CA PHE A 18 12.13 9.35 11.42
C PHE A 18 10.60 9.53 11.54
N LEU A 19 9.81 8.46 11.39
CA LEU A 19 8.36 8.48 11.57
C LEU A 19 8.01 8.15 13.02
N PHE A 20 7.70 9.18 13.82
CA PHE A 20 7.33 9.01 15.23
C PHE A 20 5.99 8.30 15.42
N ASN A 21 5.00 8.61 14.58
CA ASN A 21 3.64 8.11 14.72
C ASN A 21 3.38 6.95 13.74
N LYS A 22 3.99 5.79 14.00
CA LYS A 22 3.92 4.59 13.15
C LYS A 22 3.64 3.29 13.92
N THR A 23 3.06 2.32 13.23
CA THR A 23 3.05 0.91 13.61
C THR A 23 3.59 0.11 12.45
N ILE A 24 4.67 -0.64 12.68
CA ILE A 24 5.14 -1.65 11.73
C ILE A 24 4.36 -2.92 12.04
N VAL A 25 3.55 -3.38 11.07
CA VAL A 25 2.68 -4.53 11.24
C VAL A 25 3.48 -5.78 10.94
N ASP A 26 3.77 -6.54 12.00
CA ASP A 26 4.54 -7.78 11.92
C ASP A 26 3.71 -8.98 11.42
N HIS A 27 4.39 -9.98 10.83
CA HIS A 27 3.75 -11.14 10.21
C HIS A 27 2.93 -12.00 11.17
N ASN A 28 3.12 -11.86 12.48
CA ASN A 28 2.23 -12.44 13.49
C ASN A 28 0.77 -11.98 13.34
N HIS A 29 0.53 -10.83 12.69
CA HIS A 29 -0.81 -10.30 12.43
C HIS A 29 -1.36 -10.64 11.04
N LYS A 30 -0.69 -11.47 10.24
CA LYS A 30 -1.09 -11.73 8.84
C LYS A 30 -2.42 -12.47 8.70
N GLY A 31 -2.76 -13.33 9.65
CA GLY A 31 -3.93 -14.20 9.54
C GLY A 31 -3.77 -15.25 8.43
N PHE A 32 -4.82 -16.03 8.18
CA PHE A 32 -4.78 -17.06 7.14
C PHE A 32 -4.63 -16.42 5.76
N LYS A 33 -3.58 -16.80 5.02
CA LYS A 33 -3.28 -16.24 3.68
C LYS A 33 -3.33 -14.71 3.62
N PHE A 34 -2.81 -14.03 4.65
CA PHE A 34 -2.75 -12.56 4.74
C PHE A 34 -4.12 -11.85 4.84
N SER A 35 -5.20 -12.56 5.20
CA SER A 35 -6.54 -11.98 5.31
C SER A 35 -6.62 -10.81 6.30
N ASN A 36 -5.92 -10.91 7.44
CA ASN A 36 -5.95 -9.88 8.47
C ASN A 36 -5.15 -8.64 8.05
N TYR A 37 -4.04 -8.83 7.32
CA TYR A 37 -3.31 -7.72 6.70
C TYR A 37 -4.22 -6.95 5.76
N LEU A 38 -4.86 -7.65 4.81
CA LEU A 38 -5.72 -7.01 3.82
C LEU A 38 -6.86 -6.24 4.49
N TYR A 39 -7.51 -6.85 5.48
CA TYR A 39 -8.56 -6.20 6.26
C TYR A 39 -8.07 -4.93 6.97
N LEU A 40 -6.93 -5.00 7.67
CA LEU A 40 -6.35 -3.85 8.36
C LEU A 40 -5.94 -2.73 7.38
N MET A 41 -5.35 -3.09 6.25
CA MET A 41 -5.02 -2.14 5.19
C MET A 41 -6.29 -1.46 4.66
N MET A 42 -7.36 -2.20 4.36
CA MET A 42 -8.64 -1.63 3.87
C MET A 42 -9.26 -0.61 4.84
N CYS A 43 -9.00 -0.75 6.14
CA CYS A 43 -9.44 0.17 7.20
C CYS A 43 -8.61 1.46 7.27
N CYS A 44 -7.49 1.58 6.57
CA CYS A 44 -6.69 2.80 6.52
C CYS A 44 -7.43 3.94 5.80
N LYS A 45 -7.15 5.18 6.22
CA LYS A 45 -7.80 6.37 5.64
C LYS A 45 -7.24 6.73 4.26
N HIS A 46 -5.93 6.56 4.08
CA HIS A 46 -5.18 6.89 2.86
C HIS A 46 -4.11 5.81 2.63
N PHE A 47 -3.59 5.73 1.42
CA PHE A 47 -2.74 4.64 0.95
C PHE A 47 -1.53 5.17 0.19
N ILE A 48 -0.36 4.64 0.51
CA ILE A 48 0.85 4.72 -0.31
C ILE A 48 1.19 3.28 -0.67
N ILE A 49 1.12 2.93 -1.94
CA ILE A 49 1.27 1.53 -2.38
C ILE A 49 2.51 1.38 -3.28
N PRO A 50 3.20 0.23 -3.21
CA PRO A 50 4.17 -0.15 -4.23
C PRO A 50 3.45 -0.67 -5.49
N ASN A 51 4.22 -1.07 -6.50
CA ASN A 51 3.74 -1.79 -7.69
C ASN A 51 3.39 -3.25 -7.33
N SER A 52 2.46 -3.42 -6.42
CA SER A 52 2.01 -4.70 -5.86
C SER A 52 0.50 -4.85 -5.98
N SER A 53 0.05 -6.01 -6.45
CA SER A 53 -1.37 -6.35 -6.51
C SER A 53 -2.02 -6.36 -5.12
N PHE A 54 -1.28 -6.71 -4.07
CA PHE A 54 -1.82 -6.78 -2.71
C PHE A 54 -2.17 -5.39 -2.18
N GLY A 55 -1.26 -4.42 -2.31
CA GLY A 55 -1.51 -3.02 -1.97
C GLY A 55 -2.60 -2.40 -2.83
N TRP A 56 -2.61 -2.72 -4.13
CA TRP A 56 -3.64 -2.27 -5.07
C TRP A 56 -5.04 -2.72 -4.63
N TRP A 57 -5.23 -4.01 -4.32
CA TRP A 57 -6.52 -4.53 -3.89
C TRP A 57 -6.96 -3.96 -2.54
N ALA A 58 -6.04 -3.77 -1.60
CA ALA A 58 -6.37 -3.14 -0.32
C ALA A 58 -6.91 -1.71 -0.50
N ALA A 59 -6.24 -0.91 -1.35
CA ALA A 59 -6.62 0.46 -1.63
C ALA A 59 -7.95 0.53 -2.41
N TRP A 60 -8.11 -0.35 -3.41
CA TRP A 60 -9.34 -0.47 -4.21
C TRP A 60 -10.55 -0.84 -3.35
N LEU A 61 -10.44 -1.89 -2.54
CA LEU A 61 -11.53 -2.43 -1.71
C LEU A 61 -11.88 -1.57 -0.48
N SER A 62 -11.03 -0.60 -0.11
CA SER A 62 -11.35 0.32 0.97
C SER A 62 -12.65 1.08 0.69
N LYS A 63 -13.57 1.10 1.66
CA LYS A 63 -14.88 1.78 1.53
C LYS A 63 -14.82 3.29 1.79
N ASN A 64 -13.67 3.83 2.19
CA ASN A 64 -13.55 5.25 2.47
C ASN A 64 -13.57 6.06 1.15
N THR A 65 -14.63 6.83 0.92
CA THR A 65 -14.78 7.67 -0.29
C THR A 65 -13.84 8.88 -0.31
N ARG A 66 -13.31 9.28 0.86
CA ARG A 66 -12.33 10.37 1.00
C ARG A 66 -10.89 9.87 1.00
N LYS A 67 -10.65 8.63 0.58
CA LYS A 67 -9.30 8.06 0.52
C LYS A 67 -8.47 8.78 -0.54
N ILE A 68 -7.20 8.97 -0.20
CA ILE A 68 -6.18 9.42 -1.15
C ILE A 68 -5.29 8.20 -1.36
N ILE A 69 -5.02 7.86 -2.61
CA ILE A 69 -4.20 6.71 -2.97
C ILE A 69 -3.05 7.24 -3.83
N ILE A 70 -1.84 6.97 -3.37
CA ILE A 70 -0.58 7.28 -4.06
C ILE A 70 -0.02 5.95 -4.57
N ALA A 71 0.10 5.83 -5.87
CA ALA A 71 0.64 4.67 -6.57
C ALA A 71 1.88 5.06 -7.40
N PRO A 72 2.75 4.10 -7.75
CA PRO A 72 3.93 4.41 -8.56
C PRO A 72 3.53 4.86 -9.97
N LYS A 73 4.26 5.83 -10.51
CA LYS A 73 4.12 6.26 -11.91
C LYS A 73 4.54 5.15 -12.86
N ILE A 74 5.62 4.44 -12.55
CA ILE A 74 6.11 3.29 -13.32
C ILE A 74 5.67 2.01 -12.61
N TRP A 75 4.74 1.28 -13.21
CA TRP A 75 4.28 0.01 -12.65
C TRP A 75 5.09 -1.19 -13.16
N PHE A 76 5.31 -1.27 -14.48
CA PHE A 76 6.12 -2.30 -15.14
C PHE A 76 7.45 -1.71 -15.62
N LYS A 77 8.56 -2.37 -15.27
CA LYS A 77 9.88 -1.95 -15.70
C LYS A 77 9.99 -1.97 -17.23
N GLY A 78 10.55 -0.91 -17.83
CA GLY A 78 10.79 -0.83 -19.28
C GLY A 78 9.54 -0.63 -20.14
N HIS A 79 8.39 -0.36 -19.54
CA HIS A 79 7.13 -0.13 -20.25
C HIS A 79 6.72 1.34 -20.13
N ALA A 80 6.13 1.89 -21.20
CA ALA A 80 5.60 3.24 -21.20
C ALA A 80 4.43 3.37 -20.21
N GLU A 81 4.30 4.53 -19.57
CA GLU A 81 3.24 4.86 -18.59
C GLU A 81 1.82 4.65 -19.13
N ASN A 82 1.69 4.68 -20.46
CA ASN A 82 0.45 4.59 -21.22
C ASN A 82 -0.15 3.17 -21.20
N LEU A 83 0.66 2.14 -20.91
CA LEU A 83 0.22 0.74 -20.86
C LEU A 83 -0.51 0.36 -19.57
N THR A 84 -0.59 1.27 -18.59
CA THR A 84 -1.24 1.02 -17.29
C THR A 84 -2.42 1.96 -17.01
N LEU A 85 -2.97 2.60 -18.04
CA LEU A 85 -4.11 3.51 -17.90
C LEU A 85 -5.34 2.79 -17.33
N ASP A 86 -5.58 1.54 -17.72
CA ASP A 86 -6.71 0.75 -17.21
C ASP A 86 -6.43 0.13 -15.83
N LEU A 87 -5.16 0.11 -15.41
CA LEU A 87 -4.74 -0.50 -14.15
C LEU A 87 -4.86 0.47 -12.97
N ILE A 88 -4.47 1.73 -13.17
CA ILE A 88 -4.48 2.74 -12.11
C ILE A 88 -5.62 3.72 -12.37
N PRO A 89 -6.67 3.72 -11.53
CA PRO A 89 -7.79 4.65 -11.68
C PRO A 89 -7.30 6.10 -11.77
N SER A 90 -7.92 6.88 -12.66
CA SER A 90 -7.50 8.26 -12.96
C SER A 90 -7.57 9.20 -11.75
N ASN A 91 -8.36 8.87 -10.74
CA ASN A 91 -8.47 9.62 -9.50
C ASN A 91 -7.38 9.27 -8.46
N TRP A 92 -6.47 8.34 -8.77
CA TRP A 92 -5.32 8.02 -7.92
C TRP A 92 -4.13 8.89 -8.31
N VAL A 93 -3.37 9.34 -7.31
CA VAL A 93 -2.15 10.12 -7.53
C VAL A 93 -1.03 9.19 -7.94
N ARG A 94 -0.30 9.53 -9.01
CA ARG A 94 0.86 8.77 -9.50
C ARG A 94 2.14 9.56 -9.28
N LEU A 95 3.12 8.96 -8.60
CA LEU A 95 4.44 9.55 -8.30
C LEU A 95 5.57 8.68 -8.86
#